data_AF-A0A4Q3YLN5-F1
#
_entry.id   AF-A0A4Q3YLN5-F1
#
_cell.length_a   1.000
_cell.length_b   1.000
_cell.length_c   1.000
_cell.angle_alpha   90.00
_cell.angle_beta   90.00
_cell.angle_gamma   90.00
#
_symmetry.space_group_name_H-M   'P 1'
#
loop_
_entity.id
_entity.type
_entity.pdbx_description
1 polymer ?
#
loop_
_entity_poly.entity_id
_entity_poly.type
_entity_poly.pdbx_seq_one_letter_code
_entity_poly.pdbx_strand_id
1 'polypeptide(L)'
;MAPTSSPVPAAPDFKPLRIDLILKALTPNLLVSLLLACACAAHAHAQSTCVADFSAFGQGRFTVEIKPTQDGRFDAVVNGNTTNAGVLPVDESIRPGLNLAADPYGKEAAQFNAAERSLVHLHSLRESPKTRDFVHLPFSPAQVRRLRTFDLIGKTDKFGGQVLLEAFDVQGASLGKVLRRVLVAACR
;
A
#
# COMPACT_ATOMS: atom_id res chain seq x y z
N MET A 1 58.14 -4.72 -41.42
CA MET A 1 56.73 -4.32 -41.55
C MET A 1 56.50 -3.13 -40.63
N ALA A 2 56.39 -1.94 -41.22
CA ALA A 2 56.25 -0.67 -40.51
C ALA A 2 54.76 -0.33 -40.34
N PRO A 3 54.31 0.21 -39.20
CA PRO A 3 52.94 0.69 -39.06
C PRO A 3 52.78 2.08 -39.70
N THR A 4 51.69 2.21 -40.45
CA THR A 4 51.19 3.40 -41.13
C THR A 4 50.65 4.41 -40.12
N SER A 5 51.20 5.64 -40.10
CA SER A 5 50.66 6.77 -39.34
C SER A 5 49.60 7.50 -40.17
N SER A 6 48.34 7.47 -39.74
CA SER A 6 47.29 8.36 -40.24
C SER A 6 47.33 9.71 -39.50
N PRO A 7 47.09 10.85 -40.17
CA PRO A 7 47.11 12.16 -39.52
C PRO A 7 45.83 12.43 -38.71
N VAL A 8 46.01 13.01 -37.52
CA VAL A 8 44.94 13.45 -36.62
C VAL A 8 44.31 14.74 -37.15
N PRO A 9 42.97 14.84 -37.32
CA PRO A 9 42.32 16.11 -37.63
C PRO A 9 42.25 17.02 -36.39
N ALA A 10 42.51 18.31 -36.61
CA ALA A 10 42.52 19.36 -35.60
C ALA A 10 41.14 19.53 -34.92
N ALA A 11 41.17 19.78 -33.60
CA ALA A 11 39.99 20.04 -32.79
C ALA A 11 39.29 21.36 -33.17
N PRO A 12 37.95 21.44 -33.17
CA PRO A 12 37.24 22.69 -33.35
C PRO A 12 37.34 23.58 -32.10
N ASP A 13 37.61 24.85 -32.34
CA ASP A 13 37.75 25.92 -31.36
C ASP A 13 36.38 26.30 -30.77
N PHE A 14 36.09 25.82 -29.55
CA PHE A 14 34.84 26.13 -28.85
C PHE A 14 34.96 27.48 -28.12
N LYS A 15 34.32 28.52 -28.67
CA LYS A 15 34.11 29.78 -27.95
C LYS A 15 33.24 29.51 -26.70
N PRO A 16 33.63 29.99 -25.51
CA PRO A 16 32.79 29.88 -24.33
C PRO A 16 31.54 30.76 -24.50
N LEU A 17 30.37 30.11 -24.55
CA LEU A 17 29.08 30.78 -24.43
C LEU A 17 29.06 31.50 -23.08
N ARG A 18 28.97 32.83 -23.12
CA ARG A 18 28.84 33.70 -21.94
C ARG A 18 27.62 33.28 -21.11
N ILE A 19 27.89 32.66 -19.96
CA ILE A 19 26.89 32.20 -18.96
C ILE A 19 26.34 33.40 -18.15
N ASP A 20 26.79 34.63 -18.41
CA ASP A 20 26.45 35.80 -17.60
C ASP A 20 25.03 36.36 -17.82
N LEU A 21 24.28 35.86 -18.81
CA LEU A 21 22.97 36.44 -19.16
C LEU A 21 21.74 35.73 -18.59
N ILE A 22 21.90 34.56 -17.96
CA ILE A 22 20.75 33.78 -17.46
C ILE A 22 20.54 33.95 -15.94
N LEU A 23 21.52 34.47 -15.21
CA LEU A 23 21.44 34.57 -13.74
C LEU A 23 20.67 35.79 -13.20
N LYS A 24 20.25 36.73 -14.05
CA LYS A 24 19.59 37.98 -13.62
C LYS A 24 18.06 37.99 -13.71
N ALA A 25 17.44 36.89 -14.15
CA ALA A 25 15.98 36.80 -14.34
C ALA A 25 15.30 35.73 -13.48
N LEU A 26 15.96 35.23 -12.43
CA LEU A 26 15.34 34.35 -11.45
C LEU A 26 14.87 35.19 -10.26
N THR A 27 13.61 35.63 -10.33
CA THR A 27 12.93 36.26 -9.22
C THR A 27 12.86 35.30 -8.02
N PRO A 28 13.03 35.77 -6.77
CA PRO A 28 13.09 34.91 -5.58
C PRO A 28 11.82 34.05 -5.39
N ASN A 29 10.70 34.46 -5.97
CA ASN A 29 9.43 33.73 -5.90
C ASN A 29 9.40 32.42 -6.72
N LEU A 30 10.23 32.31 -7.76
CA LEU A 30 10.32 31.08 -8.55
C LEU A 30 11.11 29.98 -7.84
N LEU A 31 12.15 30.36 -7.08
CA LEU A 31 12.96 29.43 -6.29
C LEU A 31 12.17 28.83 -5.13
N VAL A 32 11.31 29.62 -4.47
CA VAL A 32 10.42 29.17 -3.39
C VAL A 32 9.37 28.19 -3.90
N SER A 33 8.84 28.41 -5.11
CA SER A 33 7.86 27.50 -5.72
C SER A 33 8.49 26.15 -6.14
N LEU A 34 9.76 26.15 -6.57
CA LEU A 34 10.50 24.93 -6.89
C LEU A 34 10.91 24.14 -5.64
N LEU A 35 11.28 24.82 -4.56
CA LEU A 35 11.62 24.19 -3.27
C LEU A 35 10.40 23.59 -2.58
N LEU A 36 9.20 24.15 -2.77
CA LEU A 36 7.96 23.58 -2.24
C LEU A 36 7.46 22.36 -3.05
N ALA A 37 7.80 22.28 -4.34
CA ALA A 37 7.40 21.15 -5.20
C ALA A 37 8.18 19.86 -4.91
N CYS A 38 9.43 19.95 -4.44
CA CYS A 38 10.24 18.79 -4.08
C CYS A 38 9.98 18.23 -2.67
N ALA A 39 9.20 18.92 -1.83
CA ALA A 39 8.87 18.43 -0.48
C ALA A 39 7.74 17.37 -0.47
N CYS A 40 7.11 17.08 -1.60
CA CYS A 40 5.91 16.22 -1.66
C CYS A 40 6.15 14.73 -2.01
N ALA A 41 7.38 14.29 -2.28
CA ALA A 41 7.64 12.92 -2.76
C ALA A 41 8.24 11.95 -1.73
N ALA A 42 8.36 12.35 -0.46
CA ALA A 42 8.74 11.44 0.62
C ALA A 42 7.56 11.27 1.58
N HIS A 43 6.48 10.64 1.10
CA HIS A 43 5.58 9.94 2.02
C HIS A 43 6.37 8.76 2.56
N ALA A 44 7.20 9.02 3.57
CA ALA A 44 7.80 7.98 4.38
C ALA A 44 6.63 7.14 4.90
N HIS A 45 6.43 5.96 4.31
CA HIS A 45 5.46 5.01 4.79
C HIS A 45 5.87 4.68 6.22
N ALA A 46 5.16 5.22 7.19
CA ALA A 46 5.40 4.88 8.58
C ALA A 46 5.28 3.36 8.72
N GLN A 47 6.25 2.75 9.39
CA GLN A 47 6.21 1.32 9.71
C GLN A 47 4.84 0.99 10.30
N SER A 48 4.11 0.11 9.63
CA SER A 48 2.76 -0.28 10.07
C SER A 48 2.91 -1.51 10.96
N THR A 49 2.70 -1.35 12.26
CA THR A 49 2.61 -2.46 13.20
C THR A 49 1.14 -2.78 13.46
N CYS A 50 0.85 -4.07 13.60
CA CYS A 50 -0.46 -4.61 13.94
C CYS A 50 -0.27 -5.76 14.93
N VAL A 51 -0.98 -5.71 16.07
CA VAL A 51 -1.14 -6.89 16.93
C VAL A 51 -2.58 -7.39 16.81
N ALA A 52 -2.74 -8.61 16.31
CA ALA A 52 -4.02 -9.26 16.08
C ALA A 52 -4.18 -10.46 17.04
N ASP A 53 -5.29 -10.50 17.79
CA ASP A 53 -5.55 -11.54 18.79
C ASP A 53 -6.62 -12.52 18.26
N PHE A 54 -6.21 -13.76 18.01
CA PHE A 54 -7.07 -14.87 17.60
C PHE A 54 -7.24 -15.90 18.73
N SER A 55 -7.03 -15.52 20.00
CA SER A 55 -7.14 -16.46 21.12
C SER A 55 -8.54 -17.07 21.25
N ALA A 56 -9.59 -16.31 20.89
CA ALA A 56 -10.96 -16.81 20.79
C ALA A 56 -11.13 -18.00 19.81
N PHE A 57 -10.17 -18.19 18.92
CA PHE A 57 -10.14 -19.26 17.92
C PHE A 57 -8.99 -20.26 18.14
N GLY A 58 -8.33 -20.22 19.31
CA GLY A 58 -7.24 -21.13 19.67
C GLY A 58 -5.91 -20.89 18.94
N GLN A 59 -5.73 -19.75 18.26
CA GLN A 59 -4.50 -19.47 17.47
C GLN A 59 -3.55 -18.47 18.14
N GLY A 60 -3.94 -17.86 19.25
CA GLY A 60 -3.12 -16.90 19.99
C GLY A 60 -2.93 -15.56 19.26
N ARG A 61 -1.84 -14.86 19.60
CA ARG A 61 -1.53 -13.51 19.09
C ARG A 61 -0.56 -13.55 17.92
N PHE A 62 -0.79 -12.65 16.98
CA PHE A 62 0.09 -12.42 15.83
C PHE A 62 0.53 -10.96 15.83
N THR A 63 1.84 -10.76 15.78
CA THR A 63 2.43 -9.45 15.52
C THR A 63 2.81 -9.36 14.06
N VAL A 64 2.29 -8.37 13.36
CA VAL A 64 2.61 -8.08 11.97
C VAL A 64 3.30 -6.73 11.90
N GLU A 65 4.43 -6.67 11.22
CA GLU A 65 5.14 -5.44 10.89
C GLU A 65 5.31 -5.33 9.38
N ILE A 66 4.91 -4.20 8.82
CA ILE A 66 5.17 -3.83 7.43
C ILE A 66 6.36 -2.89 7.42
N LYS A 67 7.50 -3.37 6.93
CA LYS A 67 8.74 -2.60 6.86
C LYS A 67 8.90 -2.04 5.44
N PRO A 68 8.85 -0.71 5.26
CA PRO A 68 9.06 -0.11 3.94
C PRO A 68 10.50 -0.34 3.46
N THR A 69 10.67 -0.51 2.15
CA THR A 69 11.97 -0.57 1.49
C THR A 69 12.23 0.71 0.68
N GLN A 70 13.46 0.93 0.23
CA GLN A 70 13.87 2.17 -0.45
C GLN A 70 13.17 2.40 -1.80
N ASP A 71 12.58 1.37 -2.40
CA ASP A 71 11.91 1.41 -3.69
C ASP A 71 10.38 1.43 -3.60
N GLY A 72 9.83 1.74 -2.42
CA GLY A 72 8.38 1.83 -2.20
C GLY A 72 7.69 0.47 -2.07
N ARG A 73 8.46 -0.62 -2.01
CA ARG A 73 7.96 -1.95 -1.63
C ARG A 73 7.95 -2.10 -0.12
N PHE A 74 7.50 -3.26 0.35
CA PHE A 74 7.53 -3.62 1.75
C PHE A 74 7.96 -5.07 1.97
N ASP A 75 8.52 -5.30 3.15
CA ASP A 75 8.71 -6.62 3.74
C ASP A 75 7.67 -6.82 4.84
N ALA A 76 6.96 -7.94 4.77
CA ALA A 76 6.05 -8.40 5.81
C ALA A 76 6.82 -9.27 6.81
N VAL A 77 6.80 -8.87 8.07
CA VAL A 77 7.35 -9.62 9.20
C VAL A 77 6.21 -10.07 10.09
N VAL A 78 6.05 -11.38 10.27
CA VAL A 78 5.02 -11.99 11.12
C VAL A 78 5.69 -12.74 12.25
N ASN A 79 5.37 -12.38 13.49
CA ASN A 79 5.96 -12.94 14.71
C ASN A 79 7.50 -12.90 14.68
N GLY A 80 8.08 -11.81 14.17
CA GLY A 80 9.53 -11.60 14.09
C GLY A 80 10.21 -12.22 12.87
N ASN A 81 9.52 -13.03 12.07
CA ASN A 81 10.07 -13.66 10.87
C ASN A 81 9.57 -12.97 9.60
N THR A 82 10.47 -12.65 8.67
CA THR A 82 10.06 -12.17 7.34
C THR A 82 9.35 -13.29 6.58
N THR A 83 8.10 -13.07 6.22
CA THR A 83 7.23 -14.06 5.57
C THR A 83 6.96 -13.74 4.10
N ASN A 84 7.08 -12.48 3.71
CA ASN A 84 7.00 -12.05 2.32
C ASN A 84 7.84 -10.78 2.15
N ALA A 85 8.65 -10.69 1.10
CA ALA A 85 9.62 -9.62 0.93
C ALA A 85 9.47 -8.93 -0.42
N GLY A 86 9.75 -7.64 -0.47
CA GLY A 86 9.79 -6.86 -1.71
C GLY A 86 8.47 -6.85 -2.48
N VAL A 87 7.34 -6.76 -1.77
CA VAL A 87 6.00 -6.72 -2.39
C VAL A 87 5.43 -5.31 -2.39
N LEU A 88 4.54 -5.03 -3.35
CA LEU A 88 3.84 -3.75 -3.44
C LEU A 88 2.46 -3.87 -2.77
N PRO A 89 2.02 -2.85 -2.01
CA PRO A 89 0.68 -2.87 -1.47
C PRO A 89 -0.33 -2.65 -2.60
N VAL A 90 -1.51 -3.25 -2.46
CA VAL A 90 -2.59 -3.07 -3.42
C VAL A 90 -3.60 -2.10 -2.83
N ASP A 91 -3.76 -0.94 -3.48
CA ASP A 91 -4.75 0.08 -3.13
C ASP A 91 -5.95 -0.03 -4.09
N GLU A 92 -7.14 -0.34 -3.56
CA GLU A 92 -8.37 -0.45 -4.35
C GLU A 92 -9.46 0.47 -3.79
N SER A 93 -10.19 1.12 -4.70
CA SER A 93 -11.35 1.96 -4.36
C SER A 93 -12.62 1.11 -4.25
N ILE A 94 -13.54 1.56 -3.39
CA ILE A 94 -14.83 0.92 -3.14
C ILE A 94 -15.92 1.72 -3.84
N ARG A 95 -16.79 1.05 -4.62
CA ARG A 95 -17.90 1.73 -5.29
C ARG A 95 -18.87 2.36 -4.28
N PRO A 96 -19.45 3.53 -4.60
CA PRO A 96 -20.59 4.05 -3.86
C PRO A 96 -21.74 3.03 -3.87
N GLY A 97 -22.41 2.86 -2.73
CA GLY A 97 -23.57 1.97 -2.63
C GLY A 97 -23.25 0.48 -2.73
N LEU A 98 -22.02 0.04 -2.41
CA LEU A 98 -21.67 -1.37 -2.32
C LEU A 98 -22.73 -2.16 -1.52
N ASN A 99 -23.29 -3.21 -2.14
CA ASN A 99 -24.22 -4.10 -1.47
C ASN A 99 -23.47 -5.01 -0.48
N LEU A 100 -23.42 -4.60 0.78
CA LEU A 100 -22.77 -5.38 1.85
C LEU A 100 -23.51 -6.67 2.19
N ALA A 101 -24.79 -6.80 1.83
CA ALA A 101 -25.60 -7.98 2.08
C ALA A 101 -25.49 -9.05 0.97
N ALA A 102 -24.72 -8.78 -0.08
CA ALA A 102 -24.45 -9.76 -1.13
C ALA A 102 -23.83 -11.04 -0.53
N ASP A 103 -24.18 -12.20 -1.08
CA ASP A 103 -23.50 -13.45 -0.74
C ASP A 103 -22.04 -13.36 -1.21
N PRO A 104 -21.03 -13.43 -0.32
CA PRO A 104 -19.62 -13.37 -0.71
C PRO A 104 -19.19 -14.54 -1.62
N TYR A 105 -20.00 -15.59 -1.72
CA TYR A 105 -19.79 -16.75 -2.61
C TYR A 105 -20.72 -16.72 -3.84
N GLY A 106 -21.60 -15.73 -3.94
CA GLY A 106 -22.63 -15.63 -4.96
C GLY A 106 -22.13 -14.99 -6.26
N LYS A 107 -22.99 -15.05 -7.29
CA LYS A 107 -22.70 -14.49 -8.63
C LYS A 107 -22.51 -12.97 -8.61
N GLU A 108 -23.16 -12.27 -7.68
CA GLU A 108 -23.02 -10.82 -7.51
C GLU A 108 -21.59 -10.45 -7.06
N ALA A 109 -21.06 -11.15 -6.05
CA ALA A 109 -19.72 -10.92 -5.54
C ALA A 109 -18.61 -11.20 -6.56
N ALA A 110 -18.87 -12.04 -7.57
CA ALA A 110 -17.94 -12.26 -8.68
C ALA A 110 -17.70 -11.00 -9.53
N GLN A 111 -18.63 -10.03 -9.51
CA GLN A 111 -18.51 -8.74 -10.22
C GLN A 111 -17.83 -7.64 -9.38
N PHE A 112 -17.52 -7.94 -8.12
CA PHE A 112 -16.85 -7.01 -7.20
C PHE A 112 -15.34 -7.12 -7.35
N ASN A 113 -14.60 -6.03 -7.10
CA ASN A 113 -13.13 -6.10 -7.02
C ASN A 113 -12.68 -6.80 -5.72
N ALA A 114 -11.37 -6.98 -5.52
CA ALA A 114 -10.90 -7.78 -4.38
C ALA A 114 -11.18 -7.10 -3.04
N ALA A 115 -11.03 -5.78 -2.94
CA ALA A 115 -11.37 -5.01 -1.75
C ALA A 115 -12.88 -5.05 -1.43
N GLU A 116 -13.75 -4.94 -2.42
CA GLU A 116 -15.21 -5.01 -2.27
C GLU A 116 -15.64 -6.40 -1.76
N ARG A 117 -15.14 -7.47 -2.37
CA ARG A 117 -15.35 -8.85 -1.87
C ARG A 117 -14.86 -9.00 -0.42
N SER A 118 -13.76 -8.34 -0.09
CA SER A 118 -13.20 -8.33 1.26
C SER A 118 -14.16 -7.67 2.26
N LEU A 119 -14.74 -6.51 1.92
CA LEU A 119 -15.70 -5.82 2.78
C LEU A 119 -17.01 -6.60 2.97
N VAL A 120 -17.53 -7.21 1.90
CA VAL A 120 -18.72 -8.08 1.98
C VAL A 120 -18.45 -9.28 2.90
N HIS A 121 -17.29 -9.92 2.76
CA HIS A 121 -16.90 -11.03 3.63
C HIS A 121 -16.73 -10.58 5.09
N LEU A 122 -16.07 -9.45 5.34
CA LEU A 122 -15.89 -8.88 6.68
C LEU A 122 -17.25 -8.54 7.33
N HIS A 123 -18.18 -7.98 6.56
CA HIS A 123 -19.53 -7.71 7.03
C HIS A 123 -20.26 -9.01 7.38
N SER A 124 -20.24 -10.01 6.49
CA SER A 124 -20.84 -11.33 6.74
C SER A 124 -20.32 -12.00 8.02
N LEU A 125 -19.00 -11.93 8.28
CA LEU A 125 -18.41 -12.44 9.52
C LEU A 125 -18.88 -11.68 10.76
N ARG A 126 -19.04 -10.36 10.66
CA ARG A 126 -19.52 -9.52 11.77
C ARG A 126 -20.99 -9.76 12.09
N GLU A 127 -21.83 -10.02 11.09
CA GLU A 127 -23.27 -10.24 11.28
C GLU A 127 -23.62 -11.71 11.60
N SER A 128 -22.75 -12.66 11.25
CA SER A 128 -22.99 -14.09 11.46
C SER A 128 -23.06 -14.46 12.95
N PRO A 129 -24.10 -15.19 13.41
CA PRO A 129 -24.21 -15.64 14.80
C PRO A 129 -23.03 -16.47 15.30
N LYS A 130 -22.28 -17.12 14.40
CA LYS A 130 -21.14 -17.97 14.76
C LYS A 130 -19.87 -17.18 15.10
N THR A 131 -19.76 -15.94 14.63
CA THR A 131 -18.52 -15.16 14.66
C THR A 131 -18.69 -13.75 15.21
N ARG A 132 -19.91 -13.22 15.27
CA ARG A 132 -20.21 -11.84 15.70
C ARG A 132 -19.68 -11.47 17.08
N ASP A 133 -19.62 -12.44 18.00
CA ASP A 133 -19.17 -12.20 19.38
C ASP A 133 -17.64 -12.15 19.50
N PHE A 134 -16.92 -12.48 18.42
CA PHE A 134 -15.45 -12.53 18.38
C PHE A 134 -14.85 -11.58 17.34
N VAL A 135 -15.59 -11.29 16.27
CA VAL A 135 -15.14 -10.42 15.17
C VAL A 135 -15.57 -8.99 15.45
N HIS A 136 -14.68 -8.25 16.11
CA HIS A 136 -14.84 -6.81 16.32
C HIS A 136 -14.01 -6.05 15.30
N LEU A 137 -14.66 -5.40 14.33
CA LEU A 137 -13.98 -4.54 13.36
C LEU A 137 -13.81 -3.14 13.96
N PRO A 138 -12.66 -2.46 13.75
CA PRO A 138 -12.45 -1.09 14.24
C PRO A 138 -13.21 -0.05 13.41
N PHE A 139 -13.93 -0.48 12.37
CA PHE A 139 -14.67 0.37 11.45
C PHE A 139 -15.95 -0.30 10.97
N SER A 140 -16.89 0.51 10.48
CA SER A 140 -18.03 -0.01 9.72
C SER A 140 -17.64 -0.22 8.26
N PRO A 141 -17.86 -1.40 7.64
CA PRO A 141 -17.59 -1.63 6.22
C PRO A 141 -18.25 -0.60 5.30
N ALA A 142 -19.40 -0.03 5.70
CA ALA A 142 -20.13 0.99 4.93
C ALA A 142 -19.40 2.36 4.85
N GLN A 143 -18.49 2.65 5.78
CA GLN A 143 -17.71 3.89 5.81
C GLN A 143 -16.45 3.82 4.94
N VAL A 144 -16.00 2.60 4.58
CA VAL A 144 -14.77 2.40 3.82
C VAL A 144 -14.95 2.87 2.39
N ARG A 145 -13.97 3.61 1.88
CA ARG A 145 -13.91 4.08 0.48
C ARG A 145 -12.66 3.63 -0.25
N ARG A 146 -11.60 3.33 0.49
CA ARG A 146 -10.39 2.71 -0.04
C ARG A 146 -9.89 1.66 0.93
N LEU A 147 -9.41 0.56 0.38
CA LEU A 147 -8.75 -0.49 1.13
C LEU A 147 -7.33 -0.66 0.60
N ARG A 148 -6.35 -0.61 1.50
CA ARG A 148 -4.98 -0.99 1.21
C ARG A 148 -4.73 -2.39 1.72
N THR A 149 -4.18 -3.25 0.88
CA THR A 149 -3.91 -4.65 1.20
C THR A 149 -2.42 -4.93 1.11
N PHE A 150 -1.88 -5.56 2.16
CA PHE A 150 -0.52 -6.07 2.20
C PHE A 150 -0.57 -7.61 2.23
N ASP A 151 -0.02 -8.26 1.19
CA ASP A 151 0.17 -9.71 1.17
C ASP A 151 1.32 -10.11 2.12
N LEU A 152 1.00 -10.91 3.12
CA LEU A 152 1.95 -11.29 4.15
C LEU A 152 2.68 -12.60 3.85
N ILE A 153 2.22 -13.42 2.90
CA ILE A 153 2.77 -14.78 2.69
C ILE A 153 3.07 -15.13 1.22
N GLY A 154 2.74 -14.26 0.27
CA GLY A 154 2.99 -14.49 -1.16
C GLY A 154 2.02 -15.48 -1.80
N LYS A 155 0.88 -15.75 -1.15
CA LYS A 155 -0.14 -16.71 -1.60
C LYS A 155 -1.53 -16.15 -1.38
N THR A 156 -2.32 -16.09 -2.43
CA THR A 156 -3.72 -15.66 -2.40
C THR A 156 -4.65 -16.85 -2.65
N ASP A 157 -5.61 -17.07 -1.76
CA ASP A 157 -6.74 -17.99 -2.00
C ASP A 157 -7.98 -17.20 -2.50
N LYS A 158 -9.13 -17.86 -2.59
CA LYS A 158 -10.40 -17.24 -3.03
C LYS A 158 -10.87 -16.05 -2.17
N PHE A 159 -10.33 -15.90 -0.96
CA PHE A 159 -10.55 -14.76 -0.07
C PHE A 159 -9.25 -14.01 0.26
N GLY A 160 -8.22 -14.18 -0.56
CA GLY A 160 -7.02 -13.36 -0.57
C GLY A 160 -5.90 -13.77 0.38
N GLY A 161 -5.90 -14.97 0.97
CA GLY A 161 -4.77 -15.44 1.78
C GLY A 161 -4.62 -14.75 3.15
N GLN A 162 -3.38 -14.67 3.67
CA GLN A 162 -3.07 -13.95 4.91
C GLN A 162 -2.63 -12.53 4.58
N VAL A 163 -3.49 -11.56 4.89
CA VAL A 163 -3.30 -10.15 4.51
C VAL A 163 -3.54 -9.21 5.68
N LEU A 164 -2.76 -8.13 5.73
CA LEU A 164 -3.11 -6.95 6.51
C LEU A 164 -3.95 -6.01 5.64
N LEU A 165 -5.12 -5.62 6.13
CA LEU A 165 -6.00 -4.66 5.48
C LEU A 165 -6.01 -3.36 6.27
N GLU A 166 -5.76 -2.24 5.60
CA GLU A 166 -5.92 -0.90 6.16
C GLU A 166 -7.10 -0.20 5.46
N ALA A 167 -8.07 0.24 6.24
CA ALA A 167 -9.28 0.88 5.73
C ALA A 167 -9.19 2.40 5.83
N PHE A 168 -9.69 3.09 4.80
CA PHE A 168 -9.73 4.55 4.74
C PHE A 168 -11.13 5.04 4.36
N ASP A 169 -11.53 6.19 4.92
CA ASP A 169 -12.79 6.86 4.59
C ASP A 169 -12.69 7.71 3.31
N VAL A 170 -13.74 8.50 3.03
CA VAL A 170 -13.80 9.36 1.84
C VAL A 170 -12.79 10.52 1.88
N GLN A 171 -12.37 10.95 3.07
CA GLN A 171 -11.35 11.98 3.27
C GLN A 171 -9.93 11.40 3.22
N GLY A 172 -9.80 10.08 3.16
CA GLY A 172 -8.51 9.38 3.23
C GLY A 172 -7.99 9.20 4.64
N ALA A 173 -8.79 9.47 5.68
CA ALA A 173 -8.41 9.20 7.06
C ALA A 173 -8.43 7.69 7.34
N SER A 174 -7.48 7.21 8.14
CA SER A 174 -7.43 5.80 8.52
C SER A 174 -8.56 5.46 9.48
N LEU A 175 -9.36 4.46 9.13
CA LEU A 175 -10.44 3.92 9.94
C LEU A 175 -9.98 2.75 10.83
N GLY A 176 -8.77 2.24 10.60
CA GLY A 176 -8.19 1.13 11.33
C GLY A 176 -7.70 0.01 10.42
N LYS A 177 -7.15 -1.03 11.05
CA LYS A 177 -6.54 -2.16 10.35
C LYS A 177 -7.07 -3.48 10.87
N VAL A 178 -7.12 -4.48 10.01
CA VAL A 178 -7.50 -5.85 10.38
C VAL A 178 -6.55 -6.85 9.75
N LEU A 179 -6.18 -7.89 10.49
CA LEU A 179 -5.50 -9.05 9.94
C LEU A 179 -6.57 -10.05 9.50
N ARG A 180 -6.60 -10.37 8.21
CA ARG A 180 -7.47 -11.39 7.64
C ARG A 180 -6.67 -12.62 7.25
N ARG A 181 -7.16 -13.77 7.68
CA ARG A 181 -6.75 -15.13 7.32
C ARG A 181 -8.01 -15.91 6.96
N VAL A 182 -8.12 -17.17 7.38
CA VAL A 182 -9.41 -17.89 7.46
C VAL A 182 -10.38 -17.17 8.40
N LEU A 183 -9.85 -16.44 9.39
CA LEU A 183 -10.57 -15.66 10.39
C LEU A 183 -10.11 -14.19 10.33
N VAL A 184 -10.74 -13.33 11.11
CA VAL A 184 -10.43 -11.89 11.14
C VAL A 184 -10.24 -11.42 12.58
N ALA A 185 -9.23 -10.58 12.80
CA ALA A 185 -9.05 -9.86 14.04
C ALA A 185 -8.65 -8.40 13.77
N ALA A 186 -9.16 -7.48 14.58
CA ALA A 186 -8.70 -6.09 14.57
C ALA A 186 -7.25 -6.00 15.03
N CYS A 187 -6.52 -5.11 14.36
CA CYS A 187 -5.21 -4.69 14.82
C CYS A 187 -5.37 -3.61 15.89
N ARG A 188 -4.60 -3.76 16.97
CA ARG A 188 -4.37 -2.70 17.96
C ARG A 188 -3.00 -2.07 17.74
#